data_AF-A0A7C6TXC4-F1
#
_entry.id   AF-A0A7C6TXC4-F1
#
_cell.length_a   1.000
_cell.length_b   1.000
_cell.length_c   1.000
_cell.angle_alpha   90.00
_cell.angle_beta   90.00
_cell.angle_gamma   90.00
#
_symmetry.space_group_name_H-M   'P 1'
#
loop_
_entity.id
_entity.type
_entity.pdbx_description
1 polymer ?
#
loop_
_entity_poly.entity_id
_entity_poly.type
_entity_poly.pdbx_seq_one_letter_code
_entity_poly.pdbx_strand_id
1 'polypeptide(L)'
;PLFDGSIGKPLGTESERQLFMRGQRIIDYLERNFPQNSEFLIVSHGTFNRYIFNSALNLPCETLFFFGQTNTSVSLFSTRESDGTPKRRLHYLNDLSHLYRTELQKDRI
;
A
#
# COMPACT_ATOMS: atom_id res chain seq x y z
N PRO A 1 -35.47 -1.43 -7.40
CA PRO A 1 -34.59 -0.55 -8.23
C PRO A 1 -33.21 -0.41 -7.57
N LEU A 2 -32.19 -1.07 -8.11
CA LEU A 2 -30.89 -1.33 -7.46
C LEU A 2 -29.83 -0.22 -7.63
N PHE A 3 -30.22 1.03 -7.87
CA PHE A 3 -29.27 2.12 -8.08
C PHE A 3 -29.79 3.42 -7.45
N ASP A 4 -28.99 4.03 -6.57
CA ASP A 4 -29.35 5.19 -5.73
C ASP A 4 -29.11 6.55 -6.40
N GLY A 5 -29.13 6.62 -7.73
CA GLY A 5 -28.92 7.88 -8.45
C GLY A 5 -27.46 8.32 -8.54
N SER A 6 -26.52 7.60 -7.93
CA SER A 6 -25.11 7.65 -8.34
C SER A 6 -24.91 6.69 -9.53
N ILE A 7 -24.64 7.24 -10.72
CA ILE A 7 -24.38 6.40 -11.90
C ILE A 7 -23.17 5.50 -11.59
N GLY A 8 -23.40 4.19 -11.50
CA GLY A 8 -22.34 3.18 -11.57
C GLY A 8 -21.86 2.55 -10.25
N LYS A 9 -22.46 2.81 -9.09
CA LYS A 9 -22.05 2.16 -7.83
C LYS A 9 -22.99 1.00 -7.44
N PRO A 10 -22.50 -0.25 -7.30
CA PRO A 10 -23.31 -1.32 -6.74
C PRO A 10 -23.67 -1.01 -5.29
N LEU A 11 -24.93 -1.24 -4.90
CA LEU A 11 -25.39 -1.03 -3.53
C LEU A 11 -24.52 -1.79 -2.51
N GLY A 12 -24.19 -1.13 -1.40
CA GLY A 12 -23.37 -1.72 -0.33
C GLY A 12 -21.85 -1.73 -0.58
N THR A 13 -21.37 -1.17 -1.70
CA THR A 13 -19.93 -1.07 -1.96
C THR A 13 -19.31 0.20 -1.36
N GLU A 14 -18.00 0.20 -1.15
CA GLU A 14 -17.24 1.42 -0.84
C GLU A 14 -16.89 2.16 -2.13
N SER A 15 -16.87 3.51 -2.09
CA SER A 15 -16.29 4.30 -3.17
C SER A 15 -14.76 4.32 -3.06
N GLU A 16 -14.06 4.66 -4.14
CA GLU A 16 -12.60 4.78 -4.15
C GLU A 16 -12.11 5.74 -3.05
N ARG A 17 -12.82 6.86 -2.85
CA ARG A 17 -12.53 7.81 -1.77
C ARG A 17 -12.71 7.18 -0.39
N GLN A 18 -13.74 6.37 -0.17
CA GLN A 18 -13.93 5.66 1.10
C GLN A 18 -12.79 4.67 1.37
N LEU A 19 -12.37 3.92 0.34
CA LEU A 19 -11.25 2.99 0.41
C LEU A 19 -9.93 3.72 0.71
N PHE A 20 -9.66 4.84 0.04
CA PHE A 20 -8.50 5.69 0.30
C PHE A 20 -8.49 6.22 1.74
N MET A 21 -9.60 6.78 2.21
CA MET A 21 -9.70 7.28 3.59
C MET A 21 -9.50 6.16 4.62
N ARG A 22 -9.93 4.93 4.31
CA ARG A 22 -9.69 3.76 5.15
C ARG A 22 -8.21 3.37 5.18
N GLY A 23 -7.53 3.37 4.04
CA GLY A 23 -6.08 3.20 3.96
C GLY A 23 -5.32 4.25 4.78
N GLN A 24 -5.72 5.52 4.67
CA GLN A 24 -5.11 6.61 5.41
C GLN A 24 -5.28 6.47 6.93
N ARG A 25 -6.46 6.07 7.41
CA ARG A 25 -6.68 5.80 8.84
C ARG A 25 -5.79 4.70 9.38
N ILE A 26 -5.49 3.67 8.58
CA ILE A 26 -4.57 2.59 8.98
C ILE A 26 -3.16 3.17 9.15
N ILE A 27 -2.66 3.92 8.18
CA ILE A 27 -1.33 4.54 8.26
C ILE A 27 -1.23 5.51 9.44
N ASP A 28 -2.21 6.40 9.60
CA ASP A 28 -2.29 7.33 10.73
C ASP A 28 -2.29 6.60 12.07
N TYR A 29 -3.02 5.48 12.17
CA TYR A 29 -3.05 4.67 13.37
C TYR A 29 -1.67 4.06 13.68
N LEU A 30 -1.00 3.49 12.67
CA LEU A 30 0.33 2.92 12.83
C LEU A 30 1.36 3.98 13.24
N GLU A 31 1.36 5.15 12.58
CA GLU A 31 2.30 6.24 12.86
C GLU A 31 2.08 6.86 14.27
N ARG A 32 0.83 6.94 14.75
CA ARG A 32 0.52 7.56 16.05
C ARG A 32 0.72 6.63 17.25
N ASN A 33 0.55 5.33 17.08
CA ASN A 33 0.46 4.39 18.21
C ASN A 33 1.72 3.57 18.43
N PHE A 34 2.70 3.64 17.53
CA PHE A 34 3.90 2.83 17.60
C PHE A 34 5.18 3.65 17.44
N PRO A 35 6.30 3.21 18.05
CA PRO A 35 7.58 3.91 17.95
C PRO A 35 8.08 4.05 16.50
N GLN A 36 8.90 5.08 16.25
CA GLN A 36 9.41 5.45 14.93
C GLN A 36 10.24 4.38 14.21
N ASN A 37 10.77 3.39 14.94
CA ASN A 37 11.57 2.29 14.39
C ASN A 37 10.79 0.98 14.27
N SER A 38 9.46 1.04 14.34
CA SER A 38 8.61 -0.15 14.23
C SER A 38 8.54 -0.62 12.79
N GLU A 39 8.62 -1.93 12.59
CA GLU A 39 8.43 -2.57 11.29
C GLU A 39 7.05 -3.21 11.23
N PHE A 40 6.32 -2.97 10.15
CA PHE A 40 4.97 -3.51 9.96
C PHE A 40 4.90 -4.32 8.68
N LEU A 41 4.32 -5.52 8.80
CA LEU A 41 3.89 -6.31 7.66
C LEU A 41 2.39 -6.09 7.44
N ILE A 42 2.02 -5.50 6.31
CA ILE A 42 0.63 -5.31 5.92
C ILE A 42 0.28 -6.33 4.83
N VAL A 43 -0.70 -7.19 5.11
CA VAL A 43 -1.20 -8.21 4.19
C VAL A 43 -2.68 -7.95 3.92
N SER A 44 -3.02 -7.67 2.66
CA SER A 44 -4.41 -7.51 2.20
C SER A 44 -4.53 -7.87 0.72
N HIS A 45 -5.64 -7.50 0.10
CA HIS A 45 -5.92 -7.72 -1.32
C HIS A 45 -5.25 -6.65 -2.19
N GLY A 46 -4.90 -7.02 -3.44
CA GLY A 46 -4.16 -6.15 -4.37
C GLY A 46 -4.77 -4.75 -4.55
N THR A 47 -6.09 -4.67 -4.73
CA THR A 47 -6.77 -3.37 -4.84
C THR A 47 -6.65 -2.54 -3.58
N PHE A 48 -6.83 -3.14 -2.40
CA PHE A 48 -6.81 -2.39 -1.14
C PHE A 48 -5.40 -1.96 -0.74
N ASN A 49 -4.41 -2.82 -0.95
CA ASN A 49 -3.00 -2.50 -0.76
C ASN A 49 -2.57 -1.26 -1.58
N ARG A 50 -3.08 -1.08 -2.81
CA ARG A 50 -2.80 0.13 -3.60
C ARG A 50 -3.29 1.40 -2.91
N TYR A 51 -4.46 1.37 -2.27
CA TYR A 51 -4.95 2.50 -1.46
C TYR A 51 -4.06 2.73 -0.24
N ILE A 52 -3.70 1.68 0.49
CA ILE A 52 -2.78 1.78 1.65
C ILE A 52 -1.46 2.43 1.20
N PHE A 53 -0.91 1.99 0.07
CA PHE A 53 0.36 2.47 -0.45
C PHE A 53 0.29 3.93 -0.89
N ASN A 54 -0.77 4.32 -1.61
CA ASN A 54 -1.01 5.72 -1.96
C ASN A 54 -1.13 6.60 -0.71
N SER A 55 -1.93 6.16 0.26
CA SER A 55 -2.07 6.86 1.53
C SER A 55 -0.76 6.93 2.30
N ALA A 56 0.06 5.87 2.27
CA ALA A 56 1.36 5.79 2.94
C ALA A 56 2.44 6.66 2.29
N LEU A 57 2.36 6.90 0.99
CA LEU A 57 3.26 7.79 0.25
C LEU A 57 2.73 9.23 0.14
N ASN A 58 1.54 9.50 0.70
CA ASN A 58 0.85 10.79 0.58
C ASN A 58 0.62 11.19 -0.90
N LEU A 59 0.29 10.21 -1.74
CA LEU A 59 0.00 10.43 -3.15
C LEU A 59 -1.50 10.75 -3.34
N PRO A 60 -1.84 11.64 -4.29
CA PRO A 60 -3.23 11.92 -4.65
C PRO A 60 -3.98 10.65 -5.07
N CYS A 61 -5.27 10.55 -4.77
CA CYS A 61 -6.08 9.36 -5.07
C CYS A 61 -6.10 9.04 -6.58
N GLU A 62 -5.98 10.06 -7.43
CA GLU A 62 -5.95 9.97 -8.88
C GLU A 62 -4.75 9.18 -9.40
N THR A 63 -3.67 9.10 -8.62
CA THR A 63 -2.45 8.36 -8.97
C THR A 63 -2.56 6.86 -8.76
N LEU A 64 -3.68 6.37 -8.19
CA LEU A 64 -3.87 4.95 -7.89
C LEU A 64 -3.60 4.06 -9.10
N PHE A 65 -3.98 4.52 -10.29
CA PHE A 65 -3.84 3.81 -11.55
C PHE A 65 -2.43 3.84 -12.15
N PHE A 66 -1.50 4.60 -11.58
CA PHE A 66 -0.14 4.70 -12.12
C PHE A 66 0.74 3.50 -11.78
N PHE A 67 0.32 2.69 -10.81
CA PHE A 67 1.01 1.47 -10.46
C PHE A 67 0.03 0.32 -10.21
N GLY A 68 0.48 -0.87 -10.58
CA GLY A 68 -0.17 -2.13 -10.26
C GLY A 68 0.54 -2.82 -9.10
N GLN A 69 -0.16 -3.76 -8.46
CA GLN A 69 0.45 -4.69 -7.54
C GLN A 69 0.47 -6.08 -8.17
N THR A 70 1.63 -6.71 -8.15
CA THR A 70 1.80 -8.08 -8.60
C THR A 70 1.52 -9.03 -7.43
N ASN A 71 0.77 -10.10 -7.68
CA ASN A 71 0.54 -11.13 -6.67
C ASN A 71 1.87 -11.71 -6.18
N THR A 72 1.88 -12.12 -4.90
CA THR A 72 3.05 -12.77 -4.27
C THR A 72 4.31 -11.90 -4.20
N SER A 73 4.23 -10.63 -4.61
CA SER A 73 5.34 -9.69 -4.51
C SER A 73 5.34 -8.95 -3.19
N VAL A 74 6.51 -8.46 -2.79
CA VAL A 74 6.70 -7.62 -1.61
C VAL A 74 7.02 -6.20 -2.05
N SER A 75 6.43 -5.21 -1.38
CA SER A 75 6.73 -3.79 -1.60
C SER A 75 7.09 -3.14 -0.28
N LEU A 76 8.05 -2.22 -0.29
CA LEU A 76 8.56 -1.57 0.91
C LEU A 76 8.59 -0.05 0.74
N PHE A 77 7.99 0.63 1.71
CA PHE A 77 8.16 2.05 1.93
C PHE A 77 8.62 2.29 3.36
N SER A 78 9.22 3.46 3.61
CA SER A 78 9.54 3.93 4.94
C SER A 78 9.01 5.34 5.14
N THR A 79 8.54 5.63 6.34
CA THR A 79 8.24 6.98 6.79
C THR A 79 9.29 7.39 7.82
N ARG A 80 9.91 8.55 7.65
CA ARG A 80 10.90 9.10 8.58
C ARG A 80 10.53 10.53 8.86
N GLU A 81 10.47 10.92 10.12
CA GLU A 81 10.34 12.35 10.43
C GLU A 81 11.72 13.00 10.31
N SER A 82 11.76 14.09 9.54
CA SER A 82 12.90 14.99 9.45
C SER A 82 12.34 16.37 9.69
N ASP A 83 12.78 17.05 10.74
CA ASP A 83 12.42 18.45 11.00
C ASP A 83 10.91 18.65 11.18
N GLY A 84 10.24 17.70 11.84
CA GLY A 84 8.79 17.72 12.07
C GLY A 84 7.94 17.41 10.83
N THR A 85 8.57 17.11 9.68
CA THR A 85 7.87 16.74 8.45
C THR A 85 8.07 15.25 8.15
N PRO A 86 7.00 14.45 7.96
CA PRO A 86 7.14 13.06 7.56
C PRO A 86 7.65 12.96 6.12
N LYS A 87 8.89 12.51 5.96
CA LYS A 87 9.49 12.13 4.68
C LYS A 87 9.14 10.68 4.38
N ARG A 88 8.46 10.45 3.27
CA ARG A 88 7.98 9.14 2.84
C ARG A 88 8.79 8.70 1.64
N ARG A 89 9.33 7.48 1.68
CA ARG A 89 10.21 6.96 0.63
C ARG A 89 9.77 5.56 0.23
N LEU A 90 9.62 5.36 -1.07
CA LEU A 90 9.52 4.05 -1.68
C LEU A 90 10.92 3.47 -1.87
N HIS A 91 11.16 2.24 -1.38
CA HIS A 91 12.41 1.51 -1.60
C HIS A 91 12.32 0.57 -2.79
N TYR A 92 11.27 -0.26 -2.82
CA TYR A 92 10.98 -1.16 -3.93
C TYR A 92 9.49 -1.45 -4.03
N LEU A 93 9.03 -1.71 -5.25
CA LEU A 93 7.65 -2.04 -5.58
C LEU A 93 7.64 -3.34 -6.37
N ASN A 94 6.74 -4.25 -6.01
CA ASN A 94 6.58 -5.56 -6.63
C ASN A 94 7.85 -6.42 -6.69
N ASP A 95 8.64 -6.44 -5.61
CA ASP A 95 9.80 -7.32 -5.54
C ASP A 95 9.38 -8.79 -5.43
N LEU A 96 9.85 -9.59 -6.39
CA LEU A 96 9.66 -11.03 -6.45
C LEU A 96 10.98 -11.79 -6.22
N SER A 97 12.08 -11.10 -5.91
CA SER A 97 13.42 -11.70 -5.77
C SER A 97 13.46 -12.86 -4.77
N HIS A 98 12.63 -12.79 -3.72
CA HIS A 98 12.50 -13.83 -2.71
C HIS A 98 11.97 -15.17 -3.24
N LEU A 99 11.23 -15.18 -4.35
CA LEU A 99 10.72 -16.41 -4.98
C LEU A 99 11.78 -17.13 -5.83
N TYR A 100 12.78 -16.41 -6.31
CA TYR A 100 13.78 -16.91 -7.27
C TYR A 100 15.16 -17.12 -6.64
N ARG A 101 15.27 -16.97 -5.31
CA ARG A 101 16.56 -17.03 -4.58
C ARG A 101 17.24 -18.40 -4.53
N THR A 102 16.67 -19.43 -5.18
CA THR A 102 17.08 -20.83 -5.01
C THR A 102 17.89 -21.44 -6.15
N GLU A 103 18.12 -20.76 -7.28
CA GLU A 103 18.81 -21.38 -8.44
C GLU A 103 20.26 -20.94 -8.66
N LEU A 104 20.67 -19.75 -8.20
CA LEU A 104 22.03 -19.23 -8.44
C LEU A 104 23.10 -19.63 -7.39
N GLN A 105 22.73 -20.40 -6.37
CA GLN A 105 23.67 -20.88 -5.34
C GLN A 105 23.99 -22.38 -5.43
N LYS A 106 23.36 -23.13 -6.35
CA LYS A 106 23.66 -24.57 -6.50
C LYS A 106 24.94 -24.86 -7.29
N ASP A 107 25.44 -23.92 -8.09
CA ASP A 107 26.66 -24.09 -8.90
C ASP A 107 27.91 -23.46 -8.27
N ARG A 108 27.91 -23.24 -6.94
CA ARG A 108 29.05 -22.68 -6.19
C ARG A 108 29.46 -23.52 -4.98
N ILE A 109 29.52 -24.84 -5.15
CA ILE A 109 30.25 -25.75 -4.25
C ILE A 109 31.06 -26.73 -5.10
#